data_AF-A0A7W0M2G6-F1
#
_entry.id   AF-A0A7W0M2G6-F1
#
_cell.length_a   1.000
_cell.length_b   1.000
_cell.length_c   1.000
_cell.angle_alpha   90.00
_cell.angle_beta   90.00
_cell.angle_gamma   90.00
#
_symmetry.space_group_name_H-M   'P 1'
#
loop_
_entity.id
_entity.type
_entity.pdbx_description
1 polymer ?
#
loop_
_entity_poly.entity_id
_entity_poly.type
_entity_poly.pdbx_seq_one_letter_code
_entity_poly.pdbx_strand_id
1 'polypeptide(L)'
;MLLYHVVATSGEVAGTQSRLAKRKAIAGLLQGAAADDIAIVVAYLAGELRQRKAGIGWAALKSLPPPAAAPSLTLQEVDAEFD
;
A
#
# COMPACT_ATOMS: atom_id res chain seq x y z
N MET A 1 6.10 8.86 -2.37
CA MET A 1 6.34 8.11 -1.11
C MET A 1 6.63 6.63 -1.44
N LEU A 2 7.41 5.90 -0.62
CA LEU A 2 7.62 4.45 -0.80
C LEU A 2 6.36 3.64 -0.45
N LEU A 3 6.07 2.59 -1.23
CA LEU A 3 4.97 1.64 -0.97
C LEU A 3 5.06 1.01 0.43
N TYR A 4 6.29 0.81 0.91
CA TYR A 4 6.58 0.28 2.24
C TYR A 4 5.80 0.97 3.37
N HIS A 5 5.63 2.30 3.32
CA HIS A 5 4.93 3.03 4.38
C HIS A 5 3.43 2.69 4.43
N VAL A 6 2.81 2.42 3.28
CA VAL A 6 1.41 1.98 3.20
C VAL A 6 1.28 0.55 3.76
N VAL A 7 2.18 -0.35 3.37
CA VAL A 7 2.18 -1.74 3.85
C VAL A 7 2.41 -1.81 5.36
N ALA A 8 3.37 -1.04 5.88
CA ALA A 8 3.63 -0.96 7.32
C ALA A 8 2.40 -0.43 8.06
N THR A 9 1.79 0.66 7.59
CA THR A 9 0.56 1.23 8.18
C THR A 9 -0.60 0.23 8.14
N SER A 10 -0.76 -0.49 7.03
CA SER A 10 -1.78 -1.55 6.90
C SER A 10 -1.57 -2.65 7.95
N GLY A 11 -0.31 -3.09 8.16
CA GLY A 11 0.06 -4.03 9.21
C GLY A 11 -0.26 -3.52 10.62
N GLU A 12 0.07 -2.26 10.92
CA GLU A 12 -0.27 -1.63 12.21
C GLU A 12 -1.79 -1.58 12.44
N VAL A 13 -2.56 -1.19 11.42
CA VAL A 13 -4.02 -1.12 11.47
C VAL A 13 -4.63 -2.50 11.67
N ALA A 14 -4.12 -3.52 10.98
CA ALA A 14 -4.57 -4.90 11.11
C ALA A 14 -4.20 -5.51 12.48
N GLY A 15 -3.04 -5.15 13.03
CA GLY A 15 -2.52 -5.66 14.30
C GLY A 15 -3.20 -5.13 15.56
N THR A 16 -4.16 -4.21 15.45
CA THR A 16 -4.83 -3.59 16.61
C THR A 16 -6.35 -3.53 16.46
N GLN A 17 -7.07 -3.56 17.59
CA GLN A 17 -8.51 -3.27 17.65
C GLN A 17 -8.82 -1.84 18.09
N SER A 18 -7.83 -1.07 18.55
CA SER A 18 -8.03 0.31 18.98
C SER A 18 -8.33 1.21 17.78
N ARG A 19 -9.57 1.70 17.68
CA ARG A 19 -9.97 2.67 16.64
C ARG A 19 -9.12 3.94 16.69
N LEU A 20 -8.71 4.36 17.89
CA LEU A 20 -7.83 5.53 18.06
C LEU A 20 -6.44 5.26 17.49
N ALA A 21 -5.87 4.08 17.72
CA ALA A 21 -4.57 3.70 17.18
C ALA A 21 -4.62 3.63 15.64
N LYS A 22 -5.66 3.00 15.07
CA LYS A 22 -5.86 2.95 13.62
C LYS A 22 -5.94 4.36 13.02
N ARG A 23 -6.75 5.24 13.62
CA ARG A 23 -6.89 6.63 13.17
C ARG A 23 -5.55 7.38 13.22
N LYS A 24 -4.76 7.19 14.28
CA LYS A 24 -3.45 7.81 14.42
C LYS A 24 -2.49 7.35 13.33
N ALA A 25 -2.43 6.04 13.06
CA ALA A 25 -1.56 5.48 12.01
C ALA A 25 -1.93 6.01 10.62
N ILE A 26 -3.22 5.95 10.26
CA ILE A 26 -3.71 6.46 8.96
C ILE A 26 -3.46 7.96 8.83
N ALA A 27 -3.78 8.75 9.87
CA ALA A 27 -3.54 10.20 9.83
C ALA A 27 -2.06 10.55 9.72
N GLY A 28 -1.19 9.82 10.42
CA GLY A 28 0.26 10.00 10.34
C GLY A 28 0.79 9.73 8.93
N LEU A 29 0.33 8.65 8.29
CA LEU A 29 0.70 8.35 6.91
C LEU A 29 0.23 9.45 5.95
N LEU A 30 -1.02 9.89 6.04
CA LEU A 30 -1.58 10.91 5.15
C LEU A 30 -0.92 12.29 5.31
N GLN A 31 -0.48 12.64 6.52
CA GLN A 31 0.27 13.89 6.76
C GLN A 31 1.66 13.88 6.10
N GLY A 32 2.28 12.72 5.95
CA GLY A 32 3.58 12.56 5.29
C GLY A 32 3.49 12.33 3.77
N ALA A 33 2.28 12.16 3.23
CA ALA A 33 2.07 11.92 1.81
C ALA A 33 2.07 13.24 1.03
N ALA A 34 2.70 13.24 -0.15
CA ALA A 34 2.56 14.32 -1.11
C ALA A 34 1.13 14.31 -1.69
N ALA A 35 0.66 15.46 -2.19
CA ALA A 35 -0.73 15.64 -2.62
C ALA A 35 -1.14 14.69 -3.75
N ASP A 36 -0.20 14.38 -4.64
CA ASP A 36 -0.31 13.42 -5.73
C ASP A 36 -0.39 11.95 -5.25
N ASP A 37 0.23 11.62 -4.12
CA ASP A 37 0.19 10.28 -3.53
C ASP A 37 -1.12 9.99 -2.77
N ILE A 38 -1.85 11.01 -2.31
CA ILE A 38 -3.02 10.87 -1.41
C ILE A 38 -4.05 9.88 -1.98
N ALA A 39 -4.39 10.03 -3.26
CA ALA A 39 -5.41 9.19 -3.89
C ALA A 39 -4.99 7.69 -3.91
N ILE A 40 -3.71 7.41 -4.16
CA ILE A 40 -3.16 6.06 -4.19
C ILE A 40 -3.16 5.45 -2.78
N VAL A 41 -2.70 6.22 -1.78
CA VAL A 41 -2.67 5.79 -0.37
C VAL A 41 -4.06 5.40 0.11
N VAL A 42 -5.06 6.24 -0.14
CA VAL A 42 -6.44 5.99 0.31
C VAL A 42 -6.99 4.73 -0.33
N ALA A 43 -6.85 4.56 -1.65
CA ALA A 43 -7.33 3.38 -2.36
C ALA A 43 -6.67 2.10 -1.81
N TYR A 44 -5.34 2.08 -1.69
CA TYR A 44 -4.61 0.88 -1.25
C TYR A 44 -4.93 0.51 0.20
N LEU A 45 -5.10 1.48 1.11
CA LEU A 45 -5.53 1.21 2.48
C LEU A 45 -6.97 0.72 2.58
N ALA A 46 -7.84 1.10 1.63
CA ALA A 46 -9.20 0.57 1.53
C ALA A 46 -9.24 -0.86 0.94
N GLY A 47 -8.09 -1.39 0.48
CA GLY A 47 -8.02 -2.66 -0.23
C GLY A 47 -8.53 -2.57 -1.67
N GLU A 48 -8.57 -1.36 -2.22
CA GLU A 48 -9.01 -1.08 -3.59
C GLU A 48 -7.79 -0.80 -4.46
N LEU A 49 -7.84 -1.32 -5.70
CA LEU A 49 -6.93 -0.89 -6.75
C LEU A 49 -7.66 0.18 -7.57
N ARG A 50 -6.92 1.22 -7.96
CA ARG A 50 -7.47 2.28 -8.82
C ARG A 50 -7.70 1.79 -10.24
N GLN A 51 -7.03 0.71 -10.61
CA GLN A 51 -7.05 0.05 -11.90
C GLN A 51 -8.08 -1.09 -11.94
N ARG A 52 -8.34 -1.62 -13.14
CA ARG A 52 -9.16 -2.83 -13.30
C ARG A 52 -8.45 -4.03 -12.65
N LYS A 53 -9.22 -5.05 -12.26
CA LYS A 53 -8.66 -6.30 -11.69
C LYS A 53 -7.50 -6.81 -12.55
N ALA A 54 -6.32 -6.94 -11.94
CA ALA A 54 -5.08 -7.35 -12.61
C ALA A 54 -5.11 -8.76 -13.25
N GLY A 55 -6.21 -9.52 -13.13
CA GLY A 55 -6.34 -10.85 -13.73
C GLY A 55 -5.40 -11.92 -13.16
N ILE A 56 -4.72 -11.63 -12.05
CA ILE A 56 -3.70 -12.51 -11.47
C ILE A 56 -4.38 -13.60 -10.64
N GLY A 57 -4.25 -14.85 -11.09
CA GLY A 57 -4.70 -16.02 -10.34
C GLY A 57 -3.69 -16.50 -9.31
N TRP A 58 -4.16 -17.15 -8.25
CA TRP A 58 -3.31 -17.69 -7.16
C TRP A 58 -2.14 -18.57 -7.64
N ALA A 59 -2.30 -19.29 -8.76
CA ALA A 59 -1.24 -20.13 -9.32
C ALA A 59 0.00 -19.32 -9.73
N ALA A 60 -0.17 -18.07 -10.17
CA ALA A 60 0.93 -17.20 -10.57
C ALA A 60 1.80 -16.75 -9.38
N LEU A 61 1.28 -16.83 -8.15
CA LEU A 61 1.98 -16.43 -6.92
C LEU A 61 2.73 -17.58 -6.24
N LYS A 62 2.76 -18.79 -6.85
CA LYS A 62 3.45 -19.96 -6.25
C LYS A 62 4.98 -19.85 -6.28
N SER A 63 5.52 -19.13 -7.27
CA SER A 63 6.95 -18.90 -7.42
C SER A 63 7.19 -17.40 -7.43
N LEU A 64 7.64 -16.88 -6.30
CA LEU A 64 7.93 -15.46 -6.12
C LEU A 64 9.43 -15.19 -6.28
N PRO A 65 9.83 -14.01 -6.79
CA PRO A 65 11.22 -13.60 -6.76
C PRO A 65 11.71 -13.45 -5.30
N PRO A 66 13.03 -13.51 -5.06
CA PRO A 66 13.57 -13.21 -3.75
C PRO A 66 13.20 -11.77 -3.32
N PRO A 67 13.04 -11.52 -2.00
CA PRO A 67 12.76 -10.19 -1.50
C PRO A 67 13.89 -9.22 -1.84
N ALA A 68 13.54 -7.96 -2.10
CA ALA A 68 14.52 -6.89 -2.24
C ALA A 68 15.24 -6.64 -0.90
N ALA A 69 16.53 -6.28 -0.95
CA ALA A 69 17.33 -6.01 0.25
C ALA A 69 16.88 -4.74 1.00
N ALA A 70 16.27 -3.79 0.30
CA ALA A 70 15.70 -2.58 0.85
C ALA A 70 14.43 -2.17 0.09
N PRO A 71 13.50 -1.46 0.72
CA PRO A 71 12.36 -0.87 0.02
C PRO A 71 12.80 0.11 -1.06
N SER A 72 12.34 -0.10 -2.29
CA SER A 72 12.70 0.76 -3.43
C SER A 72 11.48 1.26 -4.21
N LEU A 73 10.39 0.51 -4.25
CA LEU A 73 9.21 0.86 -5.03
C LEU A 73 8.46 2.04 -4.42
N THR A 74 8.23 3.06 -5.23
CA THR A 74 7.34 4.18 -4.91
C THR A 74 5.89 3.83 -5.21
N LEU A 75 4.95 4.55 -4.60
CA LEU A 75 3.52 4.41 -4.92
C LEU A 75 3.23 4.75 -6.38
N GLN A 76 3.85 5.80 -6.91
CA GLN A 76 3.60 6.26 -8.28
C GLN A 76 4.09 5.25 -9.31
N GLU A 77 5.28 4.67 -9.11
CA GLU A 77 5.80 3.62 -10.00
C GLU A 77 4.86 2.40 -10.01
N VAL A 78 4.37 1.98 -8.83
CA VAL A 78 3.46 0.83 -8.74
C VAL A 78 2.11 1.15 -9.36
N ASP A 79 1.54 2.32 -9.09
CA ASP A 79 0.24 2.73 -9.63
C ASP A 79 0.29 2.87 -11.16
N ALA A 80 1.35 3.46 -11.70
CA ALA A 80 1.53 3.65 -13.14
C ALA A 80 1.75 2.35 -13.92
N GLU A 81 2.32 1.31 -13.30
CA GLU A 81 2.54 0.02 -13.98
C GLU A 81 1.24 -0.74 -14.27
N PHE A 82 0.15 -0.41 -13.57
CA PHE A 82 -1.15 -1.09 -13.72
C PHE A 82 -2.21 -0.30 -14.51
N ASP A 83 -1.96 0.98 -14.85
CA ASP A 83 -2.87 1.84 -15.63
C ASP A 83 -2.96 1.39 -17.11
#